data_AF-A0AA39M3Q6-F1
#
_entry.id   AF-A0AA39M3Q6-F1
#
_cell.length_a   1.000
_cell.length_b   1.000
_cell.length_c   1.000
_cell.angle_alpha   90.00
_cell.angle_beta   90.00
_cell.angle_gamma   90.00
#
_symmetry.space_group_name_H-M   'P 1'
#
loop_
_entity.id
_entity.type
_entity.pdbx_description
1 polymer ?
#
loop_
_entity_poly.entity_id
_entity_poly.type
_entity_poly.pdbx_seq_one_letter_code
_entity_poly.pdbx_strand_id
1 'polypeptide(L)'
;MWTLEKSRYSLLFIFLTLFSLSRSEFLVDLTEGKDEEEAKTTVEAVDPLVTMKAHFCDHGEWTKNDDGEEICRCEDKYVGEHCHLFMHCTSFDRYENNTCIECEQGWEGSFCEKIICDKGKPNPNGDICICDKPHSGNFCETQTTEAVYLYYNSLMYSWGPIGVLSIIPLYIILYGCRYMAKKRQVKRVERALEEQRQDDVDSDIVDMLLHKKYTK
;
A
#
# COMPACT_ATOMS: atom_id res chain seq x y z
N MET A 1 -5.13 0.82 45.19
CA MET A 1 -4.07 0.15 44.43
C MET A 1 -4.74 -0.96 43.64
N TRP A 2 -4.89 -0.82 42.31
CA TRP A 2 -5.46 -1.89 41.47
C TRP A 2 -4.30 -2.49 40.67
N THR A 3 -4.00 -3.76 40.92
CA THR A 3 -2.82 -4.45 40.41
C THR A 3 -2.97 -4.83 38.93
N LEU A 4 -1.89 -4.64 38.17
CA LEU A 4 -1.76 -4.80 36.71
C LEU A 4 -1.92 -6.24 36.18
N GLU A 5 -2.01 -7.25 37.05
CA GLU A 5 -2.05 -8.66 36.62
C GLU A 5 -3.40 -9.09 36.03
N LYS A 6 -4.52 -8.54 36.51
CA LYS A 6 -5.86 -8.98 36.07
C LYS A 6 -6.20 -8.56 34.62
N SER A 7 -5.49 -7.56 34.09
CA SER A 7 -5.69 -7.07 32.72
C SER A 7 -5.04 -7.94 31.64
N ARG A 8 -4.00 -8.72 31.97
CA ARG A 8 -3.31 -9.58 30.99
C ARG A 8 -4.13 -10.83 30.67
N TYR A 9 -4.79 -11.41 31.67
CA TYR A 9 -5.65 -12.58 31.48
C TYR A 9 -6.94 -12.24 30.70
N SER A 10 -7.52 -11.06 30.90
CA SER A 10 -8.73 -10.66 30.17
C SER A 10 -8.47 -10.42 28.68
N LEU A 11 -7.30 -9.90 28.30
CA LEU A 11 -6.93 -9.70 26.89
C LEU A 11 -6.54 -11.03 26.22
N LEU A 12 -5.86 -11.92 26.93
CA LEU A 12 -5.55 -13.27 26.43
C LEU A 12 -6.82 -14.11 26.20
N PHE A 13 -7.83 -14.00 27.07
CA PHE A 13 -9.11 -14.69 26.88
C PHE A 13 -9.87 -14.17 25.65
N ILE A 14 -9.86 -12.85 25.39
CA ILE A 14 -10.50 -12.28 24.20
C ILE A 14 -9.79 -12.75 22.91
N PHE A 15 -8.45 -12.80 22.90
CA PHE A 15 -7.69 -13.34 21.77
C PHE A 15 -7.95 -14.84 21.54
N LEU A 16 -8.06 -15.64 22.61
CA LEU A 16 -8.35 -17.08 22.51
C LEU A 16 -9.79 -17.37 22.06
N THR A 17 -10.77 -16.57 22.47
CA THR A 17 -12.16 -16.71 21.99
C THR A 17 -12.33 -16.31 20.53
N LEU A 18 -11.57 -15.31 20.04
CA LEU A 18 -11.60 -14.94 18.62
C LEU A 18 -10.89 -15.97 17.73
N PHE A 19 -9.84 -16.63 18.23
CA PHE A 19 -9.15 -17.71 17.52
C PHE A 19 -9.93 -19.02 17.47
N SER A 20 -10.84 -19.25 18.42
CA SER A 20 -11.68 -20.47 18.45
C SER A 20 -12.97 -20.32 17.64
N LEU A 21 -13.49 -19.11 17.44
CA LEU A 21 -14.59 -18.86 16.50
C LEU A 21 -14.16 -18.84 15.02
N SER A 22 -12.89 -18.59 14.69
CA SER A 22 -12.42 -18.60 13.29
C SER A 22 -12.16 -20.00 12.74
N ARG A 23 -12.23 -21.05 13.57
CA ARG A 23 -11.85 -22.42 13.17
C ARG A 23 -13.04 -23.36 12.92
N SER A 24 -14.27 -22.97 13.27
CA SER A 24 -15.44 -23.85 13.14
C SER A 24 -16.38 -23.53 11.98
N GLU A 25 -16.21 -22.43 11.24
CA GLU A 25 -17.09 -22.09 10.10
C GLU A 25 -16.33 -21.45 8.93
N PHE A 26 -15.41 -22.18 8.31
CA PHE A 26 -14.99 -21.86 6.93
C PHE A 26 -14.43 -23.08 6.21
N LEU A 27 -15.31 -24.04 5.92
CA LEU A 27 -15.18 -24.90 4.74
C LEU A 27 -16.33 -24.52 3.82
N VAL A 28 -16.14 -23.44 3.06
CA VAL A 28 -16.98 -23.18 1.88
C VAL A 28 -16.40 -24.02 0.76
N ASP A 29 -17.12 -25.10 0.50
CA ASP A 29 -17.00 -25.99 -0.64
C ASP A 29 -17.14 -25.17 -1.93
N LEU A 30 -16.06 -25.04 -2.70
CA LEU A 30 -16.05 -24.41 -4.03
C LEU A 30 -16.02 -25.50 -5.10
N THR A 31 -17.05 -26.34 -5.16
CA THR A 31 -17.33 -27.17 -6.33
C THR A 31 -18.83 -27.35 -6.50
N GLU A 32 -19.43 -26.56 -7.39
CA GLU A 32 -20.40 -26.94 -8.43
C GLU A 32 -21.36 -25.78 -8.75
N GLY A 33 -21.34 -25.41 -10.03
CA GLY A 33 -22.14 -24.34 -10.62
C GLY A 33 -21.75 -24.14 -12.08
N LYS A 34 -21.78 -25.24 -12.84
CA LYS A 34 -21.87 -25.23 -14.31
C LYS A 34 -23.29 -24.79 -14.64
N ASP A 35 -23.44 -23.74 -15.45
CA ASP A 35 -24.48 -23.70 -16.46
C ASP A 35 -23.81 -23.36 -17.80
N GLU A 36 -24.06 -24.28 -18.72
CA GLU A 36 -23.59 -24.29 -20.10
C GLU A 36 -24.48 -23.36 -20.93
N GLU A 37 -23.89 -22.42 -21.67
CA GLU A 37 -24.53 -21.85 -22.85
C GLU A 37 -23.63 -22.15 -24.05
N GLU A 38 -23.94 -23.29 -24.70
CA GLU A 38 -23.36 -23.72 -25.97
C GLU A 38 -23.83 -22.79 -27.10
N ALA A 39 -23.01 -21.80 -27.45
CA ALA A 39 -23.06 -21.21 -28.79
C ALA A 39 -22.20 -22.07 -29.73
N LYS A 40 -22.86 -23.03 -30.36
CA LYS A 40 -22.36 -23.83 -31.47
C LYS A 40 -21.98 -22.93 -32.65
N THR A 41 -20.70 -22.58 -32.78
CA THR A 41 -20.14 -22.06 -34.03
C THR A 41 -19.30 -23.14 -34.68
N THR A 42 -19.77 -23.53 -35.86
CA THR A 42 -19.21 -24.52 -36.77
C THR A 42 -17.75 -24.24 -37.07
N VAL A 43 -16.92 -25.25 -36.87
CA VAL A 43 -15.54 -25.34 -37.37
C VAL A 43 -15.62 -25.43 -38.90
N GLU A 44 -15.61 -24.28 -39.57
CA GLU A 44 -15.18 -24.19 -40.95
C GLU A 44 -13.65 -24.12 -40.96
N ALA A 45 -13.06 -25.00 -41.76
CA ALA A 45 -11.63 -25.05 -41.99
C ALA A 45 -11.17 -23.71 -42.57
N VAL A 46 -10.54 -22.89 -41.73
CA VAL A 46 -9.80 -21.71 -42.19
C VAL A 46 -8.45 -22.22 -42.67
N ASP A 47 -8.18 -21.96 -43.94
CA ASP A 47 -6.88 -22.08 -44.61
C ASP A 47 -5.72 -21.66 -43.69
N PRO A 48 -4.50 -22.17 -43.90
CA PRO A 48 -3.33 -21.60 -43.27
C PRO A 48 -3.16 -20.19 -43.83
N LEU A 49 -3.78 -19.21 -43.17
CA LEU A 49 -3.45 -17.81 -43.30
C LEU A 49 -2.00 -17.75 -42.86
N VAL A 50 -1.10 -17.73 -43.84
CA VAL A 50 0.25 -17.23 -43.68
C VAL A 50 0.07 -15.90 -42.97
N THR A 51 0.27 -15.89 -41.66
CA THR A 51 0.40 -14.69 -40.87
C THR A 51 1.63 -14.02 -41.47
N MET A 52 1.40 -13.11 -42.43
CA MET A 52 2.38 -12.12 -42.79
C MET A 52 2.70 -11.40 -41.48
N LYS A 53 3.80 -11.83 -40.84
CA LYS A 53 4.39 -11.15 -39.70
C LYS A 53 4.56 -9.72 -40.18
N ALA A 54 3.75 -8.80 -39.65
CA ALA A 54 3.75 -7.42 -40.10
C ALA A 54 5.19 -6.92 -40.01
N HIS A 55 5.76 -6.55 -41.16
CA HIS A 55 7.16 -6.14 -41.29
C HIS A 55 7.29 -4.73 -40.71
N PHE A 56 7.28 -4.64 -39.39
CA PHE A 56 7.20 -3.38 -38.66
C PHE A 56 8.58 -2.92 -38.18
N CYS A 57 8.92 -1.68 -38.49
CA CYS A 57 10.18 -1.03 -38.15
C CYS A 57 9.80 0.41 -37.79
N ASP A 58 9.87 0.76 -36.51
CA ASP A 58 9.35 2.04 -35.99
C ASP A 58 10.24 3.22 -36.41
N HIS A 59 11.53 3.12 -36.05
CA HIS A 59 12.52 4.17 -36.23
C HIS A 59 13.75 3.64 -36.97
N GLY A 60 13.54 3.26 -38.23
CA GLY A 60 14.61 2.73 -39.08
C GLY A 60 14.17 2.39 -40.49
N GLU A 61 15.09 1.77 -41.23
CA GLU A 61 14.85 1.30 -42.59
C GLU A 61 15.15 -0.20 -42.69
N TRP A 62 14.29 -0.93 -43.42
CA TRP A 62 14.54 -2.34 -43.71
C TRP A 62 15.69 -2.47 -44.70
N THR A 63 16.73 -3.19 -44.30
CA THR A 63 17.90 -3.48 -45.13
C THR A 63 18.16 -4.98 -45.16
N LYS A 64 18.82 -5.47 -46.21
CA LYS A 64 19.26 -6.87 -46.27
C LYS A 64 20.69 -6.97 -45.77
N ASN A 65 20.94 -7.90 -44.87
CA ASN A 65 22.28 -8.27 -44.44
C ASN A 65 23.03 -9.00 -45.55
N ASP A 66 24.33 -9.22 -45.35
CA ASP A 66 25.20 -9.97 -46.27
C ASP A 66 24.68 -11.40 -46.54
N ASP A 67 23.94 -11.97 -45.59
CA ASP A 67 23.28 -13.28 -45.69
C ASP A 67 21.92 -13.24 -46.42
N GLY A 68 21.45 -12.06 -46.82
CA GLY A 68 20.17 -11.85 -47.51
C GLY A 68 18.94 -11.76 -46.58
N GLU A 69 19.14 -11.85 -45.26
CA GLU A 69 18.09 -11.67 -44.25
C GLU A 69 17.66 -10.21 -44.13
N GLU A 70 16.36 -9.96 -43.97
CA GLU A 70 15.80 -8.61 -43.81
C GLU A 70 15.88 -8.19 -42.34
N ILE A 71 16.69 -7.16 -42.05
CA ILE A 71 16.84 -6.57 -40.73
C ILE A 71 16.41 -5.10 -40.74
N CYS A 72 15.83 -4.64 -39.63
CA CYS A 72 15.48 -3.24 -39.44
C CYS A 72 16.74 -2.51 -38.92
N ARG A 73 17.33 -1.67 -39.78
CA ARG A 73 18.50 -0.85 -39.42
C ARG A 73 18.00 0.41 -38.72
N CYS A 74 18.30 0.52 -37.42
CA CYS A 74 17.83 1.61 -36.60
C CYS A 74 18.54 2.93 -36.88
N GLU A 75 17.82 4.03 -36.65
CA GLU A 75 18.40 5.36 -36.51
C GLU A 75 19.29 5.45 -35.25
N ASP A 76 20.21 6.41 -35.22
CA ASP A 76 21.29 6.54 -34.21
C ASP A 76 20.85 6.55 -32.72
N LYS A 77 19.56 6.75 -32.43
CA LYS A 77 19.00 6.82 -31.06
C LYS A 77 18.06 5.68 -30.71
N TYR A 78 17.86 4.72 -31.62
CA TYR A 78 16.90 3.65 -31.44
C TYR A 78 17.57 2.28 -31.57
N VAL A 79 17.04 1.29 -30.86
CA VAL A 79 17.55 -0.07 -30.79
C VAL A 79 16.42 -1.10 -30.67
N GLY A 80 16.78 -2.39 -30.75
CA GLY A 80 15.86 -3.53 -30.73
C GLY A 80 15.59 -4.09 -32.13
N GLU A 81 14.97 -5.28 -32.20
CA GLU A 81 14.71 -5.99 -33.48
C GLU A 81 13.91 -5.15 -34.48
N HIS A 82 13.07 -4.24 -33.97
CA HIS A 82 12.19 -3.38 -34.75
C HIS A 82 12.42 -1.89 -34.49
N CYS A 83 13.54 -1.52 -33.87
CA CYS A 83 13.91 -0.14 -33.53
C CYS A 83 12.83 0.62 -32.74
N HIS A 84 12.15 -0.09 -31.83
CA HIS A 84 11.08 0.45 -30.99
C HIS A 84 11.58 0.99 -29.64
N LEU A 85 12.82 0.67 -29.26
CA LEU A 85 13.40 1.12 -27.99
C LEU A 85 14.28 2.33 -28.21
N PHE A 86 14.09 3.37 -27.39
CA PHE A 86 14.93 4.55 -27.39
C PHE A 86 16.15 4.35 -26.47
N MET A 87 17.31 4.87 -26.89
CA MET A 87 18.54 4.81 -26.12
C MET A 87 18.64 5.98 -25.13
N HIS A 88 18.55 5.69 -23.83
CA HIS A 88 18.66 6.69 -22.76
C HIS A 88 20.10 6.84 -22.26
N CYS A 89 21.01 7.28 -23.13
CA CYS A 89 22.40 7.55 -22.73
C CYS A 89 22.57 8.98 -22.18
N THR A 90 23.44 9.17 -21.19
CA THR A 90 23.66 10.46 -20.51
C THR A 90 24.30 11.53 -21.41
N SER A 91 25.19 11.13 -22.32
CA SER A 91 25.86 12.03 -23.28
C SER A 91 25.64 11.56 -24.73
N PHE A 92 26.19 12.28 -25.71
CA PHE A 92 26.23 11.84 -27.12
C PHE A 92 27.38 10.87 -27.40
N ASP A 93 28.30 10.68 -26.45
CA ASP A 93 29.47 9.83 -26.63
C ASP A 93 29.08 8.35 -26.58
N ARG A 94 29.65 7.56 -27.49
CA ARG A 94 29.38 6.13 -27.63
C ARG A 94 30.69 5.36 -27.73
N TYR A 95 30.65 4.10 -27.32
CA TYR A 95 31.71 3.16 -27.63
C TYR A 95 31.71 2.82 -29.14
N GLU A 96 32.78 2.21 -29.66
CA GLU A 96 32.94 1.88 -31.09
C GLU A 96 31.86 0.90 -31.63
N ASN A 97 31.23 0.14 -30.74
CA ASN A 97 30.10 -0.75 -31.01
C ASN A 97 28.73 -0.03 -30.89
N ASN A 98 28.72 1.30 -30.83
CA ASN A 98 27.55 2.16 -30.63
C ASN A 98 26.83 1.98 -29.28
N THR A 99 27.40 1.29 -28.29
CA THR A 99 26.82 1.22 -26.95
C THR A 99 27.01 2.52 -26.16
N CYS A 100 26.11 2.81 -25.22
CA CYS A 100 26.23 3.98 -24.35
C CYS A 100 27.44 3.85 -23.42
N ILE A 101 28.14 4.96 -23.15
CA ILE A 101 29.19 5.00 -22.11
C ILE A 101 28.58 4.94 -20.71
N GLU A 102 27.52 5.73 -20.50
CA GLU A 102 26.78 5.83 -19.25
C GLU A 102 25.29 6.01 -19.56
N CYS A 103 24.44 5.42 -18.71
CA CYS A 103 22.99 5.51 -18.81
C CYS A 103 22.43 6.68 -17.99
N GLU A 104 21.35 7.27 -18.50
CA GLU A 104 20.54 8.20 -17.73
C GLU A 104 20.01 7.51 -16.46
N GLN A 105 19.74 8.30 -15.43
CA GLN A 105 19.25 7.76 -14.16
C GLN A 105 17.91 7.04 -14.37
N GLY A 106 17.85 5.77 -13.94
CA GLY A 106 16.67 4.93 -14.07
C GLY A 106 16.66 4.04 -15.32
N TRP A 107 17.76 3.98 -16.08
CA TRP A 107 17.90 3.12 -17.25
C TRP A 107 19.10 2.18 -17.14
N GLU A 108 18.98 0.99 -17.71
CA GLU A 108 20.01 -0.04 -17.77
C GLU A 108 20.05 -0.73 -19.14
N GLY A 109 21.09 -1.54 -19.35
CA GLY A 109 21.35 -2.23 -20.60
C GLY A 109 22.63 -1.75 -21.26
N SER A 110 23.04 -2.42 -22.33
CA SER A 110 24.22 -1.99 -23.11
C SER A 110 23.94 -0.72 -23.91
N PHE A 111 22.69 -0.51 -24.30
CA PHE A 111 22.22 0.68 -25.01
C PHE A 111 21.32 1.56 -24.14
N CYS A 112 21.30 1.31 -22.82
CA CYS A 112 20.42 1.99 -21.86
C CYS A 112 18.95 1.97 -22.29
N GLU A 113 18.53 0.83 -22.83
CA GLU A 113 17.24 0.64 -23.47
C GLU A 113 16.16 0.09 -22.53
N LYS A 114 16.54 -0.35 -21.32
CA LYS A 114 15.64 -0.96 -20.35
C LYS A 114 15.41 -0.05 -19.17
N ILE A 115 14.14 0.17 -18.83
CA ILE A 115 13.76 0.97 -17.67
C ILE A 115 13.96 0.19 -16.37
N ILE A 116 14.50 0.85 -15.35
CA ILE A 116 14.64 0.33 -13.99
C ILE A 116 13.46 0.83 -13.16
N CYS A 117 12.66 -0.09 -12.63
CA CYS A 117 11.52 0.24 -11.77
C CYS A 117 11.88 0.03 -10.29
N ASP A 118 11.60 1.01 -9.41
CA ASP A 118 11.89 0.90 -7.98
C ASP A 118 10.87 0.00 -7.24
N LYS A 119 9.57 0.21 -7.53
CA LYS A 119 8.44 -0.47 -6.88
C LYS A 119 7.44 -1.00 -7.92
N GLY A 120 7.90 -1.93 -8.73
CA GLY A 120 7.10 -2.54 -9.79
C GLY A 120 7.92 -3.42 -10.71
N LYS A 121 7.43 -3.62 -11.93
CA LYS A 121 8.12 -4.40 -12.96
C LYS A 121 8.05 -3.69 -14.31
N PRO A 122 9.08 -3.84 -15.17
CA PRO A 122 9.01 -3.33 -16.53
C PRO A 122 7.94 -4.09 -17.33
N ASN A 123 7.29 -3.39 -18.25
CA ASN A 123 6.43 -3.96 -19.28
C ASN A 123 7.23 -4.95 -20.16
N PRO A 124 6.63 -5.95 -20.84
CA PRO A 124 7.30 -6.81 -21.81
C PRO A 124 8.24 -6.13 -22.82
N ASN A 125 7.96 -4.88 -23.22
CA ASN A 125 8.85 -4.14 -24.11
C ASN A 125 10.07 -3.53 -23.38
N GLY A 126 9.99 -3.35 -22.06
CA GLY A 126 11.09 -2.82 -21.24
C GLY A 126 11.20 -1.29 -21.22
N ASP A 127 10.21 -0.57 -21.75
CA ASP A 127 10.17 0.88 -21.93
C ASP A 127 9.41 1.62 -20.80
N ILE A 128 8.40 0.98 -20.22
CA ILE A 128 7.51 1.58 -19.21
C ILE A 128 7.45 0.69 -17.97
N CYS A 129 7.44 1.32 -16.80
CA CYS A 129 7.22 0.62 -15.53
C CYS A 129 5.73 0.40 -15.23
N ILE A 130 5.38 -0.84 -14.89
CA ILE A 130 4.09 -1.22 -14.31
C ILE A 130 4.27 -1.20 -12.79
N CYS A 131 3.74 -0.15 -12.14
CA CYS A 131 3.93 0.08 -10.71
C CYS A 131 3.02 -0.78 -9.83
N ASP A 132 3.57 -1.26 -8.72
CA ASP A 132 2.80 -1.89 -7.66
C ASP A 132 2.06 -0.82 -6.87
N LYS A 133 0.75 -1.00 -6.67
CA LYS A 133 -0.04 -0.07 -5.85
C LYS A 133 0.49 -0.07 -4.41
N PRO A 134 0.58 1.09 -3.72
CA PRO A 134 0.08 2.41 -4.10
C PRO A 134 1.10 3.33 -4.78
N HIS A 135 2.20 2.80 -5.33
CA HIS A 135 3.24 3.59 -5.98
C HIS A 135 2.84 4.06 -7.38
N SER A 136 3.42 5.18 -7.80
CA SER A 136 3.20 5.81 -9.10
C SER A 136 4.48 6.48 -9.62
N GLY A 137 4.43 7.10 -10.79
CA GLY A 137 5.56 7.78 -11.42
C GLY A 137 6.11 6.97 -12.59
N ASN A 138 7.07 7.54 -13.32
CA ASN A 138 7.64 6.89 -14.51
C ASN A 138 8.52 5.68 -14.11
N PHE A 139 9.16 5.74 -12.94
CA PHE A 139 10.02 4.69 -12.39
C PHE A 139 9.44 4.07 -11.10
N CYS A 140 8.16 4.34 -10.80
CA CYS A 140 7.46 3.89 -9.59
C CYS A 140 8.05 4.42 -8.26
N GLU A 141 8.68 5.58 -8.29
CA GLU A 141 9.37 6.22 -7.18
C GLU A 141 8.45 7.08 -6.31
N THR A 142 7.32 7.53 -6.86
CA THR A 142 6.42 8.46 -6.17
C THR A 142 5.40 7.70 -5.32
N GLN A 143 5.23 8.15 -4.08
CA GLN A 143 4.18 7.67 -3.19
C GLN A 143 3.55 8.87 -2.47
N THR A 144 2.28 9.14 -2.74
CA THR A 144 1.53 10.18 -2.02
C THR A 144 0.72 9.56 -0.88
N THR A 145 0.58 10.31 0.22
CA THR A 145 -0.24 9.89 1.37
C THR A 145 -1.68 9.64 0.97
N GLU A 146 -2.22 10.45 0.05
CA GLU A 146 -3.56 10.26 -0.52
C GLU A 146 -3.69 8.92 -1.24
N ALA A 147 -2.76 8.56 -2.13
CA ALA A 147 -2.79 7.28 -2.85
C ALA A 147 -2.70 6.09 -1.90
N VAL A 148 -1.87 6.20 -0.85
CA VAL A 148 -1.74 5.19 0.20
C VAL A 148 -3.07 5.01 0.94
N TYR A 149 -3.70 6.10 1.38
CA TYR A 149 -4.98 6.04 2.08
C TYR A 149 -6.09 5.48 1.19
N LEU A 150 -6.20 5.94 -0.06
CA LEU A 150 -7.19 5.43 -1.01
C LEU A 150 -6.99 3.94 -1.27
N TYR A 151 -5.75 3.51 -1.49
CA TYR A 151 -5.43 2.10 -1.73
C TYR A 151 -5.84 1.24 -0.53
N TYR A 152 -5.36 1.54 0.68
CA TYR A 152 -5.69 0.72 1.86
C TYR A 152 -7.16 0.79 2.23
N ASN A 153 -7.82 1.93 2.06
CA ASN A 153 -9.25 2.05 2.28
C ASN A 153 -10.02 1.14 1.31
N SER A 154 -9.71 1.20 0.01
CA SER A 154 -10.30 0.31 -0.99
C SER A 154 -10.01 -1.17 -0.74
N LEU A 155 -8.80 -1.49 -0.25
CA LEU A 155 -8.40 -2.85 0.11
C LEU A 155 -9.22 -3.36 1.30
N MET A 156 -9.41 -2.55 2.35
CA MET A 156 -10.24 -2.91 3.49
C MET A 156 -11.71 -3.12 3.10
N TYR A 157 -12.25 -2.34 2.16
CA TYR A 157 -13.58 -2.59 1.60
C TYR A 157 -13.64 -3.88 0.78
N SER A 158 -12.58 -4.22 0.05
CA SER A 158 -12.52 -5.47 -0.73
C SER A 158 -12.56 -6.71 0.16
N TRP A 159 -12.10 -6.61 1.41
CA TRP A 159 -12.15 -7.69 2.41
C TRP A 159 -13.54 -7.85 3.06
N GLY A 160 -14.52 -7.07 2.62
CA GLY A 160 -15.90 -7.19 3.06
C GLY A 160 -16.10 -6.88 4.55
N PRO A 161 -17.03 -7.56 5.25
CA PRO A 161 -17.38 -7.21 6.63
C PRO A 161 -16.21 -7.42 7.62
N ILE A 162 -15.25 -8.28 7.30
CA ILE A 162 -14.07 -8.56 8.13
C ILE A 162 -13.18 -7.31 8.26
N GLY A 163 -13.03 -6.55 7.17
CA GLY A 163 -12.28 -5.30 7.19
C GLY A 163 -12.88 -4.28 8.17
N VAL A 164 -14.21 -4.14 8.18
CA VAL A 164 -14.92 -3.25 9.09
C VAL A 164 -14.84 -3.73 10.55
N LEU A 165 -14.95 -5.04 10.79
CA LEU A 165 -14.81 -5.62 12.13
C LEU A 165 -13.43 -5.37 12.73
N SER A 166 -12.37 -5.27 11.92
CA SER A 166 -11.01 -4.96 12.40
C SER A 166 -10.83 -3.53 12.91
N ILE A 167 -11.67 -2.59 12.45
CA ILE A 167 -11.62 -1.17 12.81
C ILE A 167 -12.30 -0.92 14.17
N ILE A 168 -13.28 -1.74 14.55
CA ILE A 168 -14.04 -1.61 15.79
C ILE A 168 -13.14 -1.69 17.05
N PRO A 169 -12.22 -2.67 17.18
CA PRO A 169 -11.26 -2.72 18.30
C PRO A 169 -10.43 -1.44 18.45
N LEU A 170 -9.98 -0.87 17.32
CA LEU A 170 -9.22 0.38 17.31
C LEU A 170 -10.05 1.54 17.90
N TYR A 171 -11.31 1.67 17.51
CA TYR A 171 -12.23 2.67 18.08
C TYR A 171 -12.46 2.46 19.58
N ILE A 172 -12.64 1.21 20.03
CA ILE A 172 -12.83 0.90 21.46
C ILE A 172 -11.60 1.34 22.28
N ILE A 173 -10.39 1.03 21.80
CA ILE A 173 -9.14 1.44 22.46
C ILE A 173 -9.05 2.97 22.50
N LEU A 174 -9.30 3.65 21.38
CA LEU A 174 -9.24 5.11 21.28
C LEU A 174 -10.24 5.79 22.23
N TYR A 175 -11.45 5.25 22.30
CA TYR A 175 -12.48 5.72 23.23
C TYR A 175 -12.07 5.48 24.68
N GLY A 176 -11.56 4.29 25.01
CA GLY A 176 -11.06 3.95 26.34
C GLY A 176 -9.92 4.87 26.79
N CYS A 177 -8.99 5.19 25.89
CA CYS A 177 -7.91 6.15 26.14
C CYS A 177 -8.45 7.55 26.44
N ARG A 178 -9.39 8.07 25.63
CA ARG A 178 -10.02 9.38 25.84
C ARG A 178 -10.80 9.43 27.16
N TYR A 179 -11.53 8.36 27.49
CA TYR A 179 -12.29 8.24 28.74
C TYR A 179 -11.37 8.26 29.96
N MET A 180 -10.30 7.46 29.95
CA MET A 180 -9.31 7.44 31.03
C MET A 180 -8.58 8.77 31.19
N ALA A 181 -8.28 9.47 30.09
CA ALA A 181 -7.67 10.80 30.13
C ALA A 181 -8.59 11.83 30.80
N LYS A 182 -9.89 11.86 30.43
CA LYS A 182 -10.90 12.71 31.08
C LYS A 182 -11.04 12.37 32.56
N LYS A 183 -11.10 11.08 32.91
CA LYS A 183 -11.18 10.65 34.32
C LYS A 183 -9.99 11.14 35.15
N ARG A 184 -8.77 11.13 34.58
CA ARG A 184 -7.58 11.69 35.23
C ARG A 184 -7.66 13.21 35.40
N GLN A 185 -8.22 13.92 34.43
CA GLN A 185 -8.43 15.37 34.54
C GLN A 185 -9.42 15.71 35.65
N VAL A 186 -10.59 15.06 35.68
CA VAL A 186 -11.61 15.29 36.72
C VAL A 186 -11.03 15.03 38.11
N LYS A 187 -10.31 13.92 38.30
CA LYS A 187 -9.70 13.59 39.59
C LYS A 187 -8.65 14.62 40.05
N ARG A 188 -7.98 15.33 39.13
CA ARG A 188 -7.06 16.42 39.49
C ARG A 188 -7.82 17.66 39.96
N VAL A 189 -8.93 17.99 39.29
CA VAL A 189 -9.77 19.14 39.68
C VAL A 189 -10.48 18.87 41.00
N GLU A 190 -11.00 17.66 41.21
CA GLU A 190 -11.66 17.26 42.46
C GLU A 190 -10.73 17.39 43.66
N ARG A 191 -9.47 16.90 43.55
CA ARG A 191 -8.46 17.08 44.61
C ARG A 191 -8.13 18.56 44.87
N ALA A 192 -8.00 19.36 43.82
CA ALA A 192 -7.73 20.78 43.97
C ALA A 192 -8.89 21.53 44.66
N LEU A 193 -10.14 21.15 44.38
CA LEU A 193 -11.32 21.71 45.05
C LEU A 193 -11.45 21.25 46.51
N GLU A 194 -11.06 20.01 46.81
CA GLU A 194 -11.07 19.46 48.17
C GLU A 194 -9.97 20.11 49.04
N GLU A 195 -8.77 20.29 48.49
CA GLU A 195 -7.69 21.07 49.14
C GLU A 195 -8.14 22.52 49.41
N GLN A 196 -8.70 23.21 48.41
CA GLN A 196 -9.22 24.57 48.61
C GLN A 196 -10.33 24.65 49.66
N ARG A 197 -11.25 23.68 49.71
CA ARG A 197 -12.31 23.63 50.72
C ARG A 197 -11.73 23.46 52.13
N GLN A 198 -10.69 22.66 52.27
CA GLN A 198 -10.04 22.42 53.55
C GLN A 198 -9.31 23.68 54.05
N ASP A 199 -8.66 24.42 53.16
CA ASP A 199 -7.96 25.67 53.49
C ASP A 199 -8.93 26.82 53.81
N ASP A 200 -10.12 26.88 53.20
CA ASP A 200 -11.13 27.91 53.44
C ASP A 200 -11.84 27.72 54.80
N VAL A 201 -11.84 26.49 55.34
CA VAL A 201 -12.34 26.18 56.68
C VAL A 201 -11.16 26.02 57.62
N ASP A 202 -10.58 27.13 58.04
CA ASP A 202 -9.53 27.16 59.05
C ASP A 202 -10.08 26.64 60.40
N SER A 203 -9.75 25.39 60.74
CA SER A 203 -10.23 24.71 61.95
C SER A 203 -9.88 25.48 63.22
N ASP A 204 -8.77 26.22 63.21
CA ASP A 204 -8.32 27.02 64.35
C ASP A 204 -9.22 28.24 64.56
N ILE A 205 -9.73 28.85 63.48
CA ILE A 205 -10.70 29.94 63.56
C ILE A 205 -12.06 29.42 64.06
N VAL A 206 -12.49 28.25 63.60
CA VAL A 206 -13.75 27.63 64.04
C VAL A 206 -13.69 27.28 65.54
N ASP A 207 -12.59 26.68 66.01
CA ASP A 207 -12.42 26.35 67.43
C ASP A 207 -12.29 27.61 68.30
N MET A 208 -11.62 28.67 67.81
CA MET A 208 -11.57 29.96 68.50
C MET A 208 -12.96 30.59 68.63
N LEU A 209 -13.80 30.50 67.60
CA LEU A 209 -15.18 31.01 67.63
C LEU A 209 -16.09 30.17 68.55
N LEU A 210 -15.90 28.86 68.62
CA LEU A 210 -16.65 27.97 69.50
C LEU A 210 -16.30 28.19 70.98
N HIS A 211 -15.01 28.29 71.32
CA HIS A 211 -14.58 28.53 72.70
C HIS A 211 -14.96 29.94 73.22
N LYS A 212 -14.93 30.96 72.35
CA LYS A 212 -15.38 32.32 72.69
C LYS A 212 -16.89 32.41 72.97
N LYS A 213 -17.70 31.51 72.40
CA LYS A 213 -19.15 31.48 72.61
C LYS A 213 -19.55 30.78 73.92
N TYR A 214 -18.75 29.85 74.41
CA TYR A 214 -19.00 29.10 75.66
C TYR A 214 -18.47 29.78 76.93
N THR A 215 -17.71 30.85 76.79
CA THR A 215 -17.26 31.70 77.91
C THR A 215 -18.23 32.87 78.09
N LYS A 216 -19.40 32.60 78.68
CA LYS A 216 -20.28 33.65 79.21
C LYS A 216 -21.09 33.16 80.40
#